data_AF-A0A952AHU2-F1
#
_entry.id   AF-A0A952AHU2-F1
#
_cell.length_a   1.000
_cell.length_b   1.000
_cell.length_c   1.000
_cell.angle_alpha   90.00
_cell.angle_beta   90.00
_cell.angle_gamma   90.00
#
_symmetry.space_group_name_H-M   'P 1'
#
loop_
_entity.id
_entity.type
_entity.pdbx_description
1 polymer ?
#
loop_
_entity_poly.entity_id
_entity_poly.type
_entity_poly.pdbx_seq_one_letter_code
_entity_poly.pdbx_strand_id
1 'polypeptide(L)'
;MKKTFADKVIQFNNHLIFSEKLPADFKVLNPFQDNAETMQVMQAFYKKFYNDSLERKFIIGINPSRHGAGVTGVPFTDTKRLENVCGIKMQSAYTHEISSVFMYDMIHEFGGVHSFYKNFYINSPFPLAIIRKANNGNWLNANY
;
A
#
# COMPACT_ATOMS: atom_id res chain seq x y z
N MET A 1 -9.45 26.08 2.13
CA MET A 1 -8.06 25.61 1.92
C MET A 1 -8.03 24.64 0.75
N LYS A 2 -6.97 24.64 -0.06
CA LYS A 2 -6.80 23.70 -1.19
C LYS A 2 -6.43 22.31 -0.64
N LYS A 3 -7.07 21.25 -1.13
CA LYS A 3 -6.76 19.85 -0.73
C LYS A 3 -5.31 19.49 -1.07
N THR A 4 -4.61 18.89 -0.12
CA THR A 4 -3.26 18.34 -0.32
C THR A 4 -3.31 17.07 -1.17
N PHE A 5 -2.14 16.58 -1.60
CA PHE A 5 -2.00 15.30 -2.27
C PHE A 5 -2.46 14.17 -1.33
N ALA A 6 -2.05 14.23 -0.06
CA ALA A 6 -2.49 13.30 0.98
C ALA A 6 -4.03 13.23 1.08
N ASP A 7 -4.70 14.38 1.13
CA ASP A 7 -6.17 14.42 1.23
C ASP A 7 -6.85 13.70 0.06
N LYS A 8 -6.30 13.84 -1.15
CA LYS A 8 -6.84 13.19 -2.36
C LYS A 8 -6.66 11.67 -2.29
N VAL A 9 -5.48 11.19 -1.90
CA VAL A 9 -5.21 9.75 -1.79
C VAL A 9 -6.03 9.11 -0.68
N ILE A 10 -6.09 9.75 0.49
CA ILE A 10 -6.90 9.28 1.62
C ILE A 10 -8.37 9.21 1.22
N GLN A 11 -8.89 10.25 0.56
CA GLN A 11 -10.26 10.26 0.07
C GLN A 11 -10.50 9.13 -0.94
N PHE A 12 -9.59 8.91 -1.89
CA PHE A 12 -9.71 7.83 -2.86
C PHE A 12 -9.77 6.46 -2.18
N ASN A 13 -8.81 6.13 -1.31
CA ASN A 13 -8.76 4.84 -0.63
C ASN A 13 -9.98 4.61 0.29
N ASN A 14 -10.49 5.67 0.94
CA ASN A 14 -11.68 5.57 1.79
C ASN A 14 -12.97 5.23 1.02
N HIS A 15 -13.02 5.54 -0.28
CA HIS A 15 -14.19 5.27 -1.13
C HIS A 15 -13.91 4.15 -2.16
N LEU A 16 -12.76 3.48 -2.05
CA LEU A 16 -12.38 2.41 -2.97
C LEU A 16 -13.19 1.15 -2.64
N ILE A 17 -14.10 0.79 -3.54
CA ILE A 17 -14.95 -0.40 -3.42
C ILE A 17 -14.86 -1.17 -4.74
N PHE A 18 -14.63 -2.47 -4.65
CA PHE A 18 -14.73 -3.38 -5.79
C PHE A 18 -15.94 -4.30 -5.60
N SER A 19 -16.89 -4.23 -6.51
CA SER A 19 -18.17 -4.96 -6.43
C SER A 19 -18.41 -5.91 -7.61
N GLU A 20 -17.46 -6.01 -8.53
CA GLU A 20 -17.60 -6.89 -9.69
C GLU A 20 -17.38 -8.36 -9.35
N LYS A 21 -17.93 -9.24 -10.18
CA LYS A 21 -17.75 -10.69 -10.03
C LYS A 21 -16.37 -11.09 -10.55
N LEU A 22 -15.68 -11.93 -9.78
CA LEU A 22 -14.45 -12.58 -10.20
C LEU A 22 -14.73 -14.02 -10.65
N PRO A 23 -13.83 -14.62 -11.45
CA PRO A 23 -13.85 -16.05 -11.72
C PRO A 23 -13.88 -16.89 -10.44
N ALA A 24 -14.32 -18.15 -10.56
CA ALA A 24 -14.28 -19.09 -9.45
C ALA A 24 -12.85 -19.15 -8.84
N ASP A 25 -12.78 -19.27 -7.52
CA ASP A 25 -11.54 -19.35 -6.75
C ASP A 25 -10.67 -18.09 -6.73
N PHE A 26 -11.16 -16.93 -7.20
CA PHE A 26 -10.50 -15.63 -7.03
C PHE A 26 -11.28 -14.72 -6.07
N LYS A 27 -10.55 -13.90 -5.31
CA LYS A 27 -11.10 -12.85 -4.44
C LYS A 27 -10.26 -11.59 -4.48
N VAL A 28 -10.91 -10.45 -4.26
CA VAL A 28 -10.24 -9.19 -3.95
C VAL A 28 -10.10 -9.06 -2.44
N LEU A 29 -8.94 -8.59 -1.98
CA LEU A 29 -8.75 -8.12 -0.61
C LEU A 29 -8.72 -6.59 -0.62
N ASN A 30 -9.60 -6.00 0.19
CA ASN A 30 -9.67 -4.56 0.33
C ASN A 30 -9.20 -4.15 1.74
N PRO A 31 -7.91 -3.80 1.89
CA PRO A 31 -7.35 -3.57 3.22
C PRO A 31 -8.01 -2.37 3.91
N PHE A 32 -8.65 -1.47 3.16
CA PHE A 32 -9.32 -0.27 3.65
C PHE A 32 -10.70 -0.55 4.25
N GLN A 33 -11.31 -1.70 3.93
CA GLN A 33 -12.60 -2.13 4.49
C GLN A 33 -12.43 -3.24 5.52
N ASP A 34 -11.46 -4.13 5.30
CA ASP A 34 -11.30 -5.34 6.09
C ASP A 34 -10.62 -5.09 7.45
N ASN A 35 -9.82 -4.03 7.59
CA ASN A 35 -9.11 -3.69 8.82
C ASN A 35 -9.08 -2.18 9.08
N ALA A 36 -9.69 -1.75 10.18
CA ALA A 36 -9.75 -0.34 10.58
C ALA A 36 -8.36 0.28 10.85
N GLU A 37 -7.39 -0.51 11.32
CA GLU A 37 -6.03 -0.01 11.57
C GLU A 37 -5.31 0.34 10.26
N THR A 38 -5.55 -0.38 9.17
CA THR A 38 -5.01 -0.05 7.84
C THR A 38 -5.27 1.42 7.51
N MET A 39 -6.51 1.88 7.70
CA MET A 39 -6.88 3.27 7.41
C MET A 39 -6.12 4.25 8.29
N GLN A 40 -5.85 3.91 9.55
CA GLN A 40 -5.09 4.77 10.46
C GLN A 40 -3.63 4.90 10.03
N VAL A 41 -2.95 3.78 9.76
CA VAL A 41 -1.53 3.78 9.40
C VAL A 41 -1.31 4.37 8.00
N MET A 42 -2.21 4.08 7.06
CA MET A 42 -2.20 4.66 5.71
C MET A 42 -2.38 6.19 5.75
N GLN A 43 -3.33 6.69 6.54
CA GLN A 43 -3.51 8.13 6.73
C GLN A 43 -2.28 8.79 7.36
N ALA A 44 -1.69 8.17 8.39
CA ALA A 44 -0.47 8.67 9.02
C ALA A 44 0.67 8.77 7.99
N PHE A 45 0.82 7.77 7.12
CA PHE A 45 1.83 7.76 6.08
C PHE A 45 1.63 8.89 5.07
N TYR A 46 0.44 9.02 4.48
CA TYR A 46 0.21 10.06 3.48
C TYR A 46 0.27 11.46 4.07
N LYS A 47 -0.23 11.67 5.30
CA LYS A 47 -0.07 12.97 5.99
C LYS A 47 1.40 13.26 6.33
N LYS A 48 2.23 12.26 6.57
CA LYS A 48 3.67 12.47 6.85
C LYS A 48 4.46 12.85 5.60
N PHE A 49 4.17 12.25 4.46
CA PHE A 49 5.03 12.35 3.27
C PHE A 49 4.42 13.12 2.08
N TYR A 50 3.12 13.39 2.08
CA TYR A 50 2.39 14.01 0.96
C TYR A 50 1.46 15.15 1.39
N ASN A 51 1.69 15.76 2.56
CA ASN A 51 0.89 16.88 3.08
C ASN A 51 1.26 18.22 2.43
N ASP A 52 1.27 18.24 1.10
CA ASP A 52 1.54 19.39 0.24
C ASP A 52 0.73 19.26 -1.06
N SER A 53 0.92 20.17 -2.01
CA SER A 53 0.28 20.11 -3.33
C SER A 53 1.29 20.01 -4.48
N LEU A 54 2.52 19.57 -4.20
CA LEU A 54 3.57 19.45 -5.20
C LEU A 54 3.29 18.26 -6.14
N GLU A 55 3.74 18.37 -7.38
CA GLU A 55 3.66 17.27 -8.33
C GLU A 55 4.64 16.15 -7.97
N ARG A 56 4.32 14.93 -8.41
CA ARG A 56 5.13 13.73 -8.15
C ARG A 56 5.32 12.96 -9.45
N LYS A 57 6.52 12.42 -9.65
CA LYS A 57 6.77 11.42 -10.69
C LYS A 57 6.05 10.14 -10.31
N PHE A 58 5.29 9.58 -11.23
CA PHE A 58 4.50 8.40 -10.95
C PHE A 58 5.29 7.11 -11.19
N ILE A 59 5.35 6.25 -10.18
CA ILE A 59 5.88 4.89 -10.29
C ILE A 59 4.69 3.95 -10.25
N ILE A 60 4.60 3.09 -11.27
CA ILE A 60 3.46 2.21 -11.45
C ILE A 60 3.88 0.75 -11.21
N GLY A 61 3.33 0.14 -10.17
CA GLY A 61 3.39 -1.29 -9.91
C GLY A 61 2.31 -2.06 -10.68
N ILE A 62 2.07 -3.32 -10.31
CA ILE A 62 1.04 -4.18 -10.94
C ILE A 62 -0.27 -4.12 -10.15
N ASN A 63 -0.23 -4.62 -8.90
CA ASN A 63 -1.28 -4.55 -7.89
C ASN A 63 -0.72 -5.00 -6.53
N PRO A 64 -1.37 -4.65 -5.40
CA PRO A 64 -0.94 -5.04 -4.07
C PRO A 64 -0.76 -6.55 -3.85
N SER A 65 0.21 -6.91 -3.02
CA SER A 65 0.38 -8.25 -2.42
C SER A 65 -0.39 -8.33 -1.09
N ARG A 66 -0.91 -9.53 -0.75
CA ARG A 66 -1.62 -9.79 0.52
C ARG A 66 -0.78 -9.62 1.79
N HIS A 67 0.55 -9.52 1.69
CA HIS A 67 1.45 -9.32 2.84
C HIS A 67 2.05 -7.91 2.91
N GLY A 68 1.82 -7.10 1.88
CA GLY A 68 2.37 -5.75 1.73
C GLY A 68 1.32 -4.68 1.90
N ALA A 69 1.08 -3.94 0.81
CA ALA A 69 0.02 -2.95 0.71
C ALA A 69 -1.39 -3.54 0.94
N GLY A 70 -1.58 -4.85 0.73
CA GLY A 70 -2.80 -5.56 1.12
C GLY A 70 -3.00 -5.72 2.64
N VAL A 71 -2.07 -5.21 3.45
CA VAL A 71 -2.16 -5.11 4.91
C VAL A 71 -2.01 -3.66 5.37
N THR A 72 -1.00 -2.94 4.87
CA THR A 72 -0.70 -1.58 5.34
C THR A 72 -1.46 -0.48 4.60
N GLY A 73 -2.00 -0.78 3.41
CA GLY A 73 -2.56 0.21 2.51
C GLY A 73 -1.52 1.11 1.82
N VAL A 74 -0.22 0.83 1.99
CA VAL A 74 0.88 1.63 1.44
C VAL A 74 1.72 0.78 0.46
N PRO A 75 1.83 1.19 -0.82
CA PRO A 75 2.57 0.45 -1.85
C PRO A 75 4.02 0.14 -1.48
N PHE A 76 4.41 -1.13 -1.61
CA PHE A 76 5.76 -1.64 -1.29
C PHE A 76 6.23 -1.37 0.14
N THR A 77 5.31 -1.19 1.08
CA THR A 77 5.61 -0.96 2.48
C THR A 77 4.94 -2.03 3.33
N ASP A 78 5.70 -3.04 3.73
CA ASP A 78 5.24 -3.98 4.75
C ASP A 78 5.30 -3.37 6.15
N THR A 79 4.78 -4.07 7.16
CA THR A 79 4.71 -3.50 8.52
C THR A 79 6.09 -3.26 9.12
N LYS A 80 7.10 -4.08 8.78
CA LYS A 80 8.48 -3.91 9.25
C LYS A 80 9.09 -2.59 8.75
N ARG A 81 8.95 -2.28 7.46
CA ARG A 81 9.45 -1.02 6.88
C ARG A 81 8.61 0.18 7.33
N LEU A 82 7.30 -0.01 7.47
CA LEU A 82 6.41 1.02 7.99
C LEU A 82 6.84 1.47 9.40
N GLU A 83 7.14 0.52 10.28
CA GLU A 83 7.63 0.81 11.63
C GLU A 83 9.06 1.34 11.63
N ASN A 84 10.02 0.55 11.11
CA ASN A 84 11.45 0.82 11.31
C ASN A 84 11.99 1.98 10.46
N VAL A 85 11.38 2.26 9.30
CA VAL A 85 11.86 3.32 8.39
C VAL A 85 10.89 4.50 8.34
N CYS A 86 9.58 4.24 8.31
CA CYS A 86 8.58 5.31 8.29
C CYS A 86 8.15 5.78 9.68
N GLY A 87 8.48 5.07 10.76
CA GLY A 87 8.11 5.43 12.13
C GLY A 87 6.61 5.32 12.41
N ILE A 88 5.90 4.45 11.70
CA ILE A 88 4.45 4.24 11.84
C ILE A 88 4.24 2.75 12.16
N LYS A 89 3.82 2.47 13.39
CA LYS A 89 3.61 1.10 13.84
C LYS A 89 2.19 0.63 13.53
N MET A 90 2.09 -0.59 13.02
CA MET A 90 0.84 -1.35 12.94
C MET A 90 0.87 -2.45 14.01
N GLN A 91 -0.18 -2.55 14.81
CA GLN A 91 -0.29 -3.44 15.97
C GLN A 91 -0.95 -4.77 15.60
N SER A 92 -1.92 -4.76 14.68
CA SER A 92 -2.72 -5.92 14.32
C SER A 92 -1.98 -6.93 13.44
N ALA A 93 -0.85 -6.54 12.84
CA ALA A 93 -0.12 -7.39 11.90
C ALA A 93 1.39 -7.17 11.95
N TYR A 94 2.13 -8.24 11.65
CA TYR A 94 3.56 -8.20 11.44
C TYR A 94 3.92 -9.01 10.20
N THR A 95 4.30 -8.34 9.12
CA THR A 95 4.51 -8.95 7.80
C THR A 95 5.92 -8.72 7.28
N HIS A 96 6.33 -9.56 6.33
CA HIS A 96 7.58 -9.44 5.62
C HIS A 96 7.37 -9.61 4.12
N GLU A 97 7.72 -8.58 3.33
CA GLU A 97 7.66 -8.61 1.87
C GLU A 97 9.02 -8.29 1.24
N ILE A 98 9.53 -9.18 0.41
CA ILE A 98 10.85 -9.04 -0.26
C ILE A 98 10.87 -7.81 -1.17
N SER A 99 9.79 -7.52 -1.89
CA SER A 99 9.70 -6.31 -2.73
C SER A 99 9.80 -5.03 -1.88
N SER A 100 9.27 -5.05 -0.65
CA SER A 100 9.40 -3.95 0.31
C SER A 100 10.83 -3.81 0.83
N VAL A 101 11.59 -4.91 0.98
CA VAL A 101 13.03 -4.83 1.29
C VAL A 101 13.73 -4.06 0.17
N PHE A 102 13.62 -4.55 -1.06
CA PHE A 102 14.29 -3.95 -2.21
C PHE A 102 13.92 -2.46 -2.39
N MET A 103 12.63 -2.13 -2.30
CA MET A 103 12.19 -0.75 -2.48
C MET A 103 12.76 0.18 -1.41
N TYR A 104 12.84 -0.27 -0.16
CA TYR A 104 13.38 0.55 0.92
C TYR A 104 14.90 0.63 0.92
N ASP A 105 15.61 -0.39 0.44
CA ASP A 105 17.05 -0.32 0.17
C ASP A 105 17.33 0.73 -0.92
N MET A 106 16.56 0.70 -2.02
CA MET A 106 16.67 1.72 -3.08
C MET A 106 16.32 3.12 -2.57
N ILE A 107 15.26 3.27 -1.78
CA ILE A 107 14.89 4.57 -1.18
C ILE A 107 15.98 5.08 -0.24
N HIS A 108 16.65 4.19 0.49
CA HIS A 108 17.79 4.55 1.33
C HIS A 108 18.91 5.15 0.47
N GLU A 109 19.35 4.44 -0.57
CA GLU A 109 20.40 4.88 -1.50
C GLU A 109 20.01 6.16 -2.28
N PHE A 110 18.71 6.37 -2.54
CA PHE A 110 18.21 7.59 -3.18
C PHE A 110 18.39 8.86 -2.30
N GLY A 111 18.56 8.70 -0.98
CA GLY A 111 18.63 9.81 -0.02
C GLY A 111 17.49 9.83 1.00
N GLY A 112 16.86 8.68 1.23
CA GLY A 112 15.88 8.45 2.29
C GLY A 112 14.42 8.77 1.95
N VAL A 113 13.51 8.31 2.83
CA VAL A 113 12.05 8.38 2.63
C VAL A 113 11.51 9.79 2.40
N HIS A 114 12.05 10.81 3.08
CA HIS A 114 11.61 12.19 2.89
C HIS A 114 11.97 12.73 1.50
N SER A 115 13.21 12.49 1.05
CA SER A 115 13.67 12.90 -0.28
C SER A 115 12.90 12.15 -1.37
N PHE A 116 12.70 10.85 -1.19
CA PHE A 116 12.00 10.02 -2.17
C PHE A 116 10.53 10.40 -2.31
N TYR A 117 9.75 10.39 -1.22
CA TYR A 117 8.31 10.65 -1.30
C TYR A 117 7.96 12.12 -1.56
N LYS A 118 8.92 13.05 -1.46
CA LYS A 118 8.77 14.41 -1.98
C LYS A 118 8.78 14.47 -3.51
N ASN A 119 9.42 13.51 -4.18
CA ASN A 119 9.61 13.49 -5.63
C ASN A 119 8.75 12.44 -6.35
N PHE A 120 8.42 11.33 -5.68
CA PHE A 120 7.74 10.20 -6.29
C PHE A 120 6.43 9.87 -5.57
N TYR A 121 5.49 9.31 -6.33
CA TYR A 121 4.28 8.68 -5.83
C TYR A 121 4.17 7.30 -6.45
N ILE A 122 3.93 6.27 -5.63
CA ILE A 122 3.79 4.89 -6.08
C ILE A 122 2.33 4.49 -5.99
N ASN A 123 1.80 3.84 -7.03
CA ASN A 123 0.52 3.13 -6.99
C ASN A 123 0.51 2.04 -8.08
N SER A 124 -0.65 1.44 -8.35
CA SER A 124 -0.84 0.39 -9.34
C SER A 124 -2.13 0.61 -10.14
N PRO A 125 -2.22 0.09 -11.39
CA PRO A 125 -3.42 0.16 -12.21
C PRO A 125 -4.63 -0.48 -11.51
N PHE A 126 -4.40 -1.61 -10.83
CA PHE A 126 -5.39 -2.22 -9.96
C PHE A 126 -4.98 -2.00 -8.50
N PRO A 127 -5.72 -1.20 -7.72
CA PRO A 127 -5.28 -0.72 -6.40
C PRO A 127 -5.56 -1.70 -5.25
N LEU A 128 -6.04 -2.92 -5.53
CA LEU A 128 -6.40 -3.93 -4.54
C LEU A 128 -5.65 -5.25 -4.76
N ALA A 129 -5.46 -6.03 -3.70
CA ALA A 129 -4.81 -7.34 -3.85
C ALA A 129 -5.82 -8.34 -4.44
N ILE A 130 -5.34 -9.21 -5.33
CA ILE A 130 -6.11 -10.33 -5.85
C ILE A 130 -5.48 -11.60 -5.32
N ILE A 131 -6.30 -12.45 -4.69
CA ILE A 131 -5.90 -13.75 -4.20
C ILE A 131 -6.62 -14.86 -4.95
N ARG A 132 -5.94 -15.98 -5.15
CA ARG A 132 -6.50 -17.21 -5.73
C ARG A 132 -6.40 -18.38 -4.76
N LYS A 133 -7.40 -19.26 -4.77
CA LYS A 133 -7.39 -20.48 -3.98
C LYS A 133 -6.50 -21.53 -4.66
N ALA A 134 -5.55 -22.09 -3.92
CA ALA A 134 -4.71 -23.18 -4.38
C ALA A 134 -5.35 -24.55 -4.11
N ASN A 135 -4.83 -25.59 -4.76
CA ASN A 135 -5.34 -26.97 -4.62
C ASN A 135 -5.34 -27.48 -3.17
N ASN A 136 -4.44 -26.98 -2.33
CA ASN A 136 -4.37 -27.30 -0.90
C ASN A 136 -5.32 -26.46 -0.03
N GLY A 137 -6.19 -25.65 -0.63
CA GLY A 137 -7.16 -24.79 0.05
C GLY A 137 -6.63 -23.43 0.51
N ASN A 138 -5.31 -23.17 0.43
CA ASN A 138 -4.72 -21.91 0.85
C ASN A 138 -4.94 -20.79 -0.18
N TRP A 139 -4.99 -19.56 0.30
CA TRP A 139 -5.05 -18.37 -0.57
C TRP A 139 -3.66 -17.85 -0.88
N LEU A 140 -3.36 -17.75 -2.17
CA LEU A 140 -2.10 -17.22 -2.70
C LEU A 140 -2.34 -15.89 -3.41
N ASN A 141 -1.29 -15.07 -3.52
CA ASN A 141 -1.32 -13.91 -4.40
C ASN A 141 -1.53 -14.40 -5.84
N ALA A 142 -2.46 -13.79 -6.58
CA ALA A 142 -2.75 -14.17 -7.96
C ALA A 142 -1.64 -13.80 -8.95
N ASN A 143 -0.73 -12.92 -8.54
CA ASN A 143 0.30 -12.30 -9.39
C ASN A 143 1.54 -13.19 -9.60
N TYR A 144 1.55 -14.43 -9.09
CA TYR A 144 2.64 -15.41 -9.21
C TYR A 144 2.20 -16.65 -9.98
#